data_AF-A0A520GDU5-F1
#
_entry.id   AF-A0A520GDU5-F1
#
_cell.length_a   1.000
_cell.length_b   1.000
_cell.length_c   1.000
_cell.angle_alpha   90.00
_cell.angle_beta   90.00
_cell.angle_gamma   90.00
#
_symmetry.space_group_name_H-M   'P 1'
#
loop_
_entity.id
_entity.type
_entity.pdbx_description
1 polymer ?
#
loop_
_entity_poly.entity_id
_entity_poly.type
_entity_poly.pdbx_seq_one_letter_code
_entity_poly.pdbx_strand_id
1 'polypeptide(L)'
;MNEEWILQKKETRRLFSTATWVPLRASVKDEKGDVREAVHSSEYFGLGSAAFPPEQRAFVEERLGWGDLGIGHTVEPYAYMNGYASIDQYQYNDKEPIGVNLVFEHPQPVVGGRQWILNPDLVVALGLIKEGANWVRPKENFVVVAREVLDKDNEHTLIEIKREFLLDYLAARNLSLRLSYYRQRVENVPALEKSEYANLKEHKEERDGGRFEFLIREVNKVFGGTWAMFRMWRNDVDEEEDAPVMGPENNGNTSHEQSQGERGGYQGIRVEGEFWRDEWIDHQSRSIRVRGDEDTNLPQFIVETDGTRMPSAKLDNEDIGRWLWFRSSVVNELLSNRGFTLHWYTAETGGIKSTSGYKTHFGINSADLITVYAYDIAKLYPWEQHLWAAHNVAPEGKVSIELLASQVKAEPADTHAVEEMLFGTMRLLEDNFRKVHGISLFTHDIDDAASMQNVSRFMSKDQASLLRLAKELVRVFSDRLNVRELRKVATHADKEKLGSNKLLQDVLAQTVGPDTAREVFAEVAGAYDMRVGDAHPTGSKVADAIKLAGIDQNLSYLRQGEQLINNFGRAIWYIGKFMFGQSKDPSDNKP
;
A
#
# COMPACT_ATOMS: atom_id res chain seq x y z
N MET A 1 -20.09 -8.02 -35.60
CA MET A 1 -19.44 -6.75 -35.23
C MET A 1 -19.49 -5.81 -36.44
N ASN A 2 -18.67 -4.75 -36.55
CA ASN A 2 -18.70 -3.82 -37.71
C ASN A 2 -17.30 -3.58 -38.30
N GLU A 3 -17.23 -2.89 -39.45
CA GLU A 3 -15.97 -2.55 -40.13
C GLU A 3 -14.96 -1.85 -39.22
N GLU A 4 -15.40 -0.87 -38.42
CA GLU A 4 -14.48 -0.13 -37.55
C GLU A 4 -13.83 -1.04 -36.50
N TRP A 5 -14.61 -1.97 -35.93
CA TRP A 5 -14.13 -2.94 -34.96
C TRP A 5 -13.07 -3.86 -35.57
N ILE A 6 -13.34 -4.53 -36.70
CA ILE A 6 -12.39 -5.48 -37.28
C ILE A 6 -11.10 -4.80 -37.76
N LEU A 7 -11.19 -3.56 -38.25
CA LEU A 7 -10.04 -2.80 -38.75
C LEU A 7 -9.20 -2.15 -37.63
N GLN A 8 -9.69 -2.08 -36.40
CA GLN A 8 -8.94 -1.59 -35.22
C GLN A 8 -8.38 -0.17 -35.35
N LYS A 9 -9.00 0.70 -36.17
CA LYS A 9 -8.45 2.03 -36.53
C LYS A 9 -8.22 2.94 -35.32
N LYS A 10 -8.98 2.77 -34.24
CA LYS A 10 -8.83 3.56 -33.00
C LYS A 10 -7.69 3.05 -32.13
N GLU A 11 -7.56 1.73 -32.04
CA GLU A 11 -6.60 1.04 -31.19
C GLU A 11 -5.18 1.14 -31.74
N THR A 12 -5.00 1.03 -33.06
CA THR A 12 -3.66 1.12 -33.68
C THR A 12 -3.04 2.51 -33.54
N ARG A 13 -3.84 3.58 -33.41
CA ARG A 13 -3.34 4.95 -33.19
C ARG A 13 -2.80 5.24 -31.78
N ARG A 14 -3.15 4.42 -30.79
CA ARG A 14 -2.76 4.67 -29.38
C ARG A 14 -1.32 4.21 -29.16
N LEU A 15 -0.50 5.04 -28.51
CA LEU A 15 0.89 4.71 -28.19
C LEU A 15 1.07 4.52 -26.67
N PHE A 16 1.81 3.47 -26.27
CA PHE A 16 2.10 3.22 -24.86
C PHE A 16 3.12 4.20 -24.27
N SER A 17 4.01 4.75 -25.10
CA SER A 17 4.94 5.84 -24.77
C SER A 17 4.23 7.10 -24.25
N THR A 18 2.96 7.30 -24.60
CA THR A 18 2.13 8.42 -24.12
C THR A 18 1.06 8.01 -23.11
N ALA A 19 0.88 6.71 -22.85
CA ALA A 19 -0.10 6.19 -21.92
C ALA A 19 0.32 6.39 -20.44
N THR A 20 -0.65 6.41 -19.53
CA THR A 20 -0.38 6.40 -18.09
C THR A 20 0.11 5.03 -17.62
N TRP A 21 -0.42 3.96 -18.19
CA TRP A 21 -0.07 2.57 -17.88
C TRP A 21 0.63 1.94 -19.07
N VAL A 22 1.76 1.29 -18.80
CA VAL A 22 2.58 0.59 -19.77
C VAL A 22 2.51 -0.90 -19.46
N PRO A 23 1.95 -1.73 -20.35
CA PRO A 23 2.01 -3.18 -20.21
C PRO A 23 3.47 -3.65 -20.33
N LEU A 24 3.92 -4.46 -19.39
CA LEU A 24 5.22 -5.12 -19.42
C LEU A 24 5.11 -6.53 -20.03
N ARG A 25 3.97 -7.20 -19.83
CA ARG A 25 3.62 -8.47 -20.46
C ARG A 25 2.10 -8.58 -20.52
N ALA A 26 1.54 -9.01 -21.64
CA ALA A 26 0.10 -9.16 -21.81
C ALA A 26 -0.25 -10.36 -22.70
N SER A 27 -1.31 -11.07 -22.33
CA SER A 27 -1.96 -12.13 -23.08
C SER A 27 -3.44 -12.11 -22.75
N VAL A 28 -4.15 -11.13 -23.31
CA VAL A 28 -5.57 -10.90 -23.05
C VAL A 28 -6.38 -11.44 -24.21
N LYS A 29 -7.33 -12.33 -23.91
CA LYS A 29 -8.23 -12.93 -24.90
C LYS A 29 -9.68 -12.80 -24.43
N ASP A 30 -10.55 -12.30 -25.29
CA ASP A 30 -12.00 -12.41 -25.17
C ASP A 30 -12.51 -13.24 -26.35
N GLU A 31 -13.34 -14.25 -26.09
CA GLU A 31 -13.77 -15.23 -27.08
C GLU A 31 -15.22 -15.65 -26.84
N LYS A 32 -15.99 -15.71 -27.93
CA LYS A 32 -17.39 -16.15 -27.92
C LYS A 32 -17.63 -17.15 -29.04
N GLY A 33 -18.33 -18.23 -28.72
CA GLY A 33 -18.64 -19.31 -29.66
C GLY A 33 -17.43 -20.19 -30.00
N ASP A 34 -17.71 -21.33 -30.63
CA ASP A 34 -16.66 -22.24 -31.12
C ASP A 34 -15.97 -21.64 -32.35
N VAL A 35 -14.63 -21.59 -32.34
CA VAL A 35 -13.78 -21.05 -33.43
C VAL A 35 -14.08 -21.65 -34.82
N ARG A 36 -14.75 -22.80 -34.88
CA ARG A 36 -15.11 -23.52 -36.11
C ARG A 36 -16.52 -23.18 -36.63
N GLU A 37 -17.29 -22.39 -35.89
CA GLU A 37 -18.68 -22.05 -36.23
C GLU A 37 -18.82 -20.62 -36.76
N ALA A 38 -19.83 -20.40 -37.60
CA ALA A 38 -20.16 -19.12 -38.25
C ALA A 38 -20.86 -18.09 -37.31
N VAL A 39 -20.60 -18.20 -36.01
CA VAL A 39 -21.03 -17.28 -34.95
C VAL A 39 -19.87 -16.91 -34.01
N HIS A 40 -18.66 -17.38 -34.32
CA HIS A 40 -17.48 -17.12 -33.53
C HIS A 40 -17.05 -15.67 -33.62
N SER A 41 -16.61 -15.13 -32.49
CA SER A 41 -15.86 -13.88 -32.47
C SER A 41 -14.78 -13.92 -31.40
N SER A 42 -13.63 -13.34 -31.66
CA SER A 42 -12.58 -13.17 -30.65
C SER A 42 -11.78 -11.88 -30.82
N GLU A 43 -11.27 -11.38 -29.70
CA GLU A 43 -10.31 -10.29 -29.62
C GLU A 43 -9.11 -10.75 -28.78
N TYR A 44 -7.92 -10.57 -29.33
CA TYR A 44 -6.67 -10.93 -28.67
C TYR A 44 -5.71 -9.74 -28.65
N PHE A 45 -5.05 -9.56 -27.51
CA PHE A 45 -3.91 -8.66 -27.36
C PHE A 45 -2.77 -9.37 -26.65
N GLY A 46 -1.67 -9.54 -27.37
CA GLY A 46 -0.42 -10.11 -26.87
C GLY A 46 0.69 -9.06 -26.87
N LEU A 47 1.49 -9.02 -25.80
CA LEU A 47 2.63 -8.12 -25.68
C LEU A 47 3.74 -8.76 -24.85
N GLY A 48 4.97 -8.62 -25.31
CA GLY A 48 6.15 -8.80 -24.49
C GLY A 48 7.05 -7.56 -24.52
N SER A 49 7.93 -7.46 -23.53
CA SER A 49 8.83 -6.33 -23.40
C SER A 49 10.15 -6.72 -22.74
N ALA A 50 11.21 -5.99 -23.10
CA ALA A 50 12.51 -6.05 -22.45
C ALA A 50 13.18 -4.66 -22.53
N ALA A 51 14.01 -4.36 -21.54
CA ALA A 51 14.72 -3.10 -21.44
C ALA A 51 16.15 -3.26 -21.97
N PHE A 52 16.62 -2.32 -22.78
CA PHE A 52 17.90 -2.39 -23.47
C PHE A 52 18.73 -1.14 -23.22
N PRO A 53 20.06 -1.28 -23.10
CA PRO A 53 20.93 -0.13 -23.00
C PRO A 53 21.04 0.56 -24.39
N PRO A 54 21.32 1.88 -24.45
CA PRO A 54 21.32 2.65 -25.70
C PRO A 54 22.23 2.08 -26.79
N GLU A 55 23.35 1.45 -26.39
CA GLU A 55 24.33 0.87 -27.32
C GLU A 55 23.74 -0.31 -28.12
N GLN A 56 22.70 -0.96 -27.59
CA GLN A 56 22.05 -2.10 -28.24
C GLN A 56 20.87 -1.70 -29.12
N ARG A 57 20.49 -0.40 -29.16
CA ARG A 57 19.27 0.05 -29.84
C ARG A 57 19.21 -0.34 -31.31
N ALA A 58 20.25 -0.02 -32.08
CA ALA A 58 20.29 -0.29 -33.52
C ALA A 58 20.20 -1.79 -33.81
N PHE A 59 20.89 -2.60 -32.99
CA PHE A 59 20.84 -4.06 -33.07
C PHE A 59 19.43 -4.59 -32.80
N VAL A 60 18.78 -4.12 -31.73
CA VAL A 60 17.42 -4.52 -31.35
C VAL A 60 16.40 -4.14 -32.41
N GLU A 61 16.50 -2.94 -32.99
CA GLU A 61 15.61 -2.48 -34.07
C GLU A 61 15.73 -3.32 -35.35
N GLU A 62 16.93 -3.81 -35.67
CA GLU A 62 17.17 -4.64 -36.85
C GLU A 62 16.78 -6.11 -36.64
N ARG A 63 16.98 -6.64 -35.43
CA ARG A 63 16.97 -8.09 -35.19
C ARG A 63 15.80 -8.61 -34.37
N LEU A 64 15.19 -7.79 -33.51
CA LEU A 64 14.16 -8.25 -32.59
C LEU A 64 12.79 -7.71 -32.99
N GLY A 65 11.84 -8.63 -33.21
CA GLY A 65 10.44 -8.31 -33.45
C GLY A 65 9.50 -9.19 -32.61
N TRP A 66 8.27 -9.38 -33.11
CA TRP A 66 7.24 -10.17 -32.41
C TRP A 66 7.67 -11.60 -32.07
N GLY A 67 8.46 -12.25 -32.92
CA GLY A 67 8.95 -13.62 -32.67
C GLY A 67 9.95 -13.71 -31.50
N ASP A 68 10.72 -12.64 -31.27
CA ASP A 68 11.85 -12.62 -30.34
C ASP A 68 11.49 -11.94 -29.00
N LEU A 69 10.59 -10.95 -29.04
CA LEU A 69 10.19 -10.13 -27.91
C LEU A 69 8.73 -10.28 -27.51
N GLY A 70 7.89 -10.87 -28.37
CA GLY A 70 6.47 -11.00 -28.11
C GLY A 70 6.14 -11.94 -26.94
N ILE A 71 4.86 -12.25 -26.77
CA ILE A 71 4.39 -13.09 -25.67
C ILE A 71 4.99 -14.51 -25.65
N GLY A 72 5.44 -14.99 -26.81
CA GLY A 72 6.11 -16.29 -26.95
C GLY A 72 7.50 -16.34 -26.35
N HIS A 73 8.12 -15.19 -26.05
CA HIS A 73 9.40 -15.14 -25.36
C HIS A 73 9.21 -15.54 -23.88
N THR A 74 9.88 -16.61 -23.49
CA THR A 74 9.97 -17.11 -22.12
C THR A 74 11.44 -17.19 -21.71
N VAL A 75 11.70 -17.09 -20.41
CA VAL A 75 13.05 -17.02 -19.87
C VAL A 75 13.18 -18.06 -18.77
N GLU A 76 14.20 -18.89 -18.87
CA GLU A 76 14.55 -19.88 -17.86
C GLU A 76 16.03 -19.70 -17.46
N PRO A 77 16.38 -19.98 -16.20
CA PRO A 77 17.77 -20.01 -15.82
C PRO A 77 18.50 -21.14 -16.54
N TYR A 78 19.71 -20.89 -17.04
CA TYR A 78 20.48 -21.90 -17.76
C TYR A 78 21.94 -21.94 -17.31
N ALA A 79 22.45 -23.14 -17.02
CA ALA A 79 23.85 -23.37 -16.68
C ALA A 79 24.61 -23.87 -17.91
N TYR A 80 25.35 -22.98 -18.56
CA TYR A 80 26.31 -23.35 -19.60
C TYR A 80 27.59 -23.91 -18.98
N MET A 81 28.37 -24.69 -19.75
CA MET A 81 29.68 -25.20 -19.30
C MET A 81 30.63 -24.12 -18.76
N ASN A 82 30.48 -22.87 -19.20
CA ASN A 82 31.36 -21.74 -18.89
C ASN A 82 30.65 -20.59 -18.15
N GLY A 83 29.43 -20.77 -17.63
CA GLY A 83 28.72 -19.70 -16.92
C GLY A 83 27.24 -19.98 -16.67
N TYR A 84 26.58 -19.06 -15.97
CA TYR A 84 25.16 -19.15 -15.63
C TYR A 84 24.41 -17.94 -16.19
N ALA A 85 23.30 -18.21 -16.88
CA ALA A 85 22.34 -17.22 -17.34
C ALA A 85 21.24 -17.07 -16.29
N SER A 86 21.12 -15.88 -15.72
CA SER A 86 20.05 -15.53 -14.79
C SER A 86 18.82 -15.00 -15.55
N ILE A 87 17.65 -15.21 -14.97
CA ILE A 87 16.35 -14.88 -15.58
C ILE A 87 16.13 -13.39 -15.83
N ASP A 88 16.88 -12.51 -15.17
CA ASP A 88 16.82 -11.07 -15.39
C ASP A 88 17.50 -10.63 -16.69
N GLN A 89 18.38 -11.44 -17.27
CA GLN A 89 19.09 -11.11 -18.51
C GLN A 89 18.25 -11.46 -19.73
N TYR A 90 18.10 -10.51 -20.66
CA TYR A 90 17.64 -10.80 -22.00
C TYR A 90 18.83 -11.26 -22.84
N GLN A 91 18.81 -12.52 -23.30
CA GLN A 91 19.87 -13.10 -24.10
C GLN A 91 19.45 -13.23 -25.57
N TYR A 92 20.37 -12.91 -26.47
CA TYR A 92 20.26 -13.22 -27.89
C TYR A 92 21.15 -14.41 -28.25
N ASN A 93 20.64 -15.38 -29.01
CA ASN A 93 21.39 -16.57 -29.49
C ASN A 93 22.24 -17.32 -28.44
N ASP A 94 21.75 -17.43 -27.20
CA ASP A 94 22.46 -18.02 -26.05
C ASP A 94 23.79 -17.32 -25.69
N LYS A 95 24.01 -17.06 -24.39
CA LYS A 95 25.25 -16.46 -23.85
C LYS A 95 25.57 -15.01 -24.25
N GLU A 96 24.74 -14.32 -25.02
CA GLU A 96 24.90 -12.89 -25.31
C GLU A 96 23.84 -12.06 -24.57
N PRO A 97 24.09 -11.66 -23.30
CA PRO A 97 23.19 -10.79 -22.57
C PRO A 97 23.22 -9.37 -23.16
N ILE A 98 22.12 -8.95 -23.76
CA ILE A 98 22.00 -7.65 -24.42
C ILE A 98 20.96 -6.73 -23.76
N GLY A 99 20.17 -7.24 -22.82
CA GLY A 99 19.13 -6.45 -22.15
C GLY A 99 18.68 -7.06 -20.82
N VAL A 100 17.56 -6.55 -20.31
CA VAL A 100 16.98 -6.91 -19.03
C VAL A 100 15.49 -7.23 -19.19
N ASN A 101 15.08 -8.39 -18.68
CA ASN A 101 13.69 -8.79 -18.59
C ASN A 101 13.03 -8.15 -17.36
N LEU A 102 11.85 -7.54 -17.54
CA LEU A 102 11.11 -6.90 -16.44
C LEU A 102 10.00 -7.80 -15.86
N VAL A 103 9.59 -8.84 -16.58
CA VAL A 103 8.61 -9.84 -16.15
C VAL A 103 9.11 -11.21 -16.56
N PHE A 104 9.05 -12.17 -15.64
CA PHE A 104 9.44 -13.57 -15.87
C PHE A 104 8.23 -14.47 -15.87
N GLU A 105 8.31 -15.56 -16.61
CA GLU A 105 7.32 -16.63 -16.56
C GLU A 105 7.80 -17.73 -15.62
N HIS A 106 6.92 -18.17 -14.72
CA HIS A 106 7.18 -19.25 -13.79
C HIS A 106 6.10 -20.33 -13.95
N PRO A 107 6.35 -21.35 -14.77
CA PRO A 107 5.49 -22.52 -14.89
C PRO A 107 5.44 -23.29 -13.57
N GLN A 108 4.24 -23.64 -13.11
CA GLN A 108 4.01 -24.37 -11.86
C GLN A 108 3.18 -25.65 -12.12
N PRO A 109 3.72 -26.66 -12.83
CA PRO A 109 2.95 -27.81 -13.31
C PRO A 109 2.34 -28.67 -12.19
N VAL A 110 2.92 -28.66 -10.99
CA VAL A 110 2.46 -29.47 -9.84
C VAL A 110 1.22 -28.87 -9.16
N VAL A 111 1.16 -27.55 -9.04
CA VAL A 111 0.02 -26.84 -8.40
C VAL A 111 -0.97 -26.30 -9.43
N GLY A 112 -0.67 -26.47 -10.71
CA GLY A 112 -1.42 -25.91 -11.82
C GLY A 112 -0.99 -24.47 -12.09
N GLY A 113 -0.80 -24.17 -13.38
CA GLY A 113 -0.75 -22.80 -13.85
C GLY A 113 0.63 -22.20 -14.09
N ARG A 114 0.60 -20.90 -14.36
CA ARG A 114 1.69 -20.12 -14.92
C ARG A 114 1.67 -18.73 -14.32
N GLN A 115 2.59 -18.49 -13.40
CA GLN A 115 2.69 -17.22 -12.73
C GLN A 115 3.63 -16.29 -13.48
N TRP A 116 3.30 -15.00 -13.50
CA TRP A 116 4.23 -13.97 -13.92
C TRP A 116 4.83 -13.27 -12.70
N ILE A 117 6.15 -13.09 -12.73
CA ILE A 117 6.92 -12.50 -11.64
C ILE A 117 7.50 -11.18 -12.12
N LEU A 118 7.16 -10.08 -11.46
CA LEU A 118 7.77 -8.78 -11.70
C LEU A 118 9.23 -8.79 -11.24
N ASN A 119 10.13 -8.19 -12.03
CA ASN A 119 11.56 -8.19 -11.74
C ASN A 119 11.86 -7.66 -10.31
N PRO A 120 12.52 -8.45 -9.44
CA PRO A 120 12.83 -8.05 -8.07
C PRO A 120 13.67 -6.77 -7.95
N ASP A 121 14.58 -6.52 -8.88
CA ASP A 121 15.37 -5.27 -8.92
C ASP A 121 14.46 -4.06 -9.13
N LEU A 122 13.51 -4.15 -10.06
CA LEU A 122 12.50 -3.11 -10.28
C LEU A 122 11.64 -2.88 -9.02
N VAL A 123 11.20 -3.96 -8.36
CA VAL A 123 10.40 -3.90 -7.12
C VAL A 123 11.17 -3.20 -6.01
N VAL A 124 12.42 -3.58 -5.78
CA VAL A 124 13.25 -3.03 -4.69
C VAL A 124 13.67 -1.60 -5.00
N ALA A 125 14.11 -1.31 -6.23
CA ALA A 125 14.50 0.03 -6.66
C ALA A 125 13.37 1.05 -6.48
N LEU A 126 12.13 0.67 -6.82
CA LEU A 126 10.94 1.49 -6.63
C LEU A 126 10.33 1.38 -5.23
N GLY A 127 10.92 0.59 -4.33
CA GLY A 127 10.45 0.39 -2.95
C GLY A 127 8.99 -0.05 -2.87
N LEU A 128 8.60 -1.03 -3.69
CA LEU A 128 7.23 -1.51 -3.82
C LEU A 128 6.93 -2.62 -2.82
N ILE A 129 5.67 -2.68 -2.36
CA ILE A 129 5.11 -3.81 -1.63
C ILE A 129 3.88 -4.34 -2.36
N LYS A 130 3.60 -5.64 -2.23
CA LYS A 130 2.44 -6.28 -2.87
C LYS A 130 1.21 -6.22 -1.96
N GLU A 131 0.09 -5.74 -2.50
CA GLU A 131 -1.22 -5.68 -1.86
C GLU A 131 -2.28 -6.27 -2.81
N GLY A 132 -2.60 -7.56 -2.59
CA GLY A 132 -3.44 -8.32 -3.51
C GLY A 132 -2.81 -8.37 -4.91
N ALA A 133 -3.52 -7.84 -5.89
CA ALA A 133 -3.08 -7.76 -7.29
C ALA A 133 -2.32 -6.45 -7.62
N ASN A 134 -2.08 -5.57 -6.64
CA ASN A 134 -1.42 -4.29 -6.84
C ASN A 134 -0.03 -4.27 -6.21
N TRP A 135 0.92 -3.62 -6.87
CA TRP A 135 2.18 -3.19 -6.28
C TRP A 135 2.10 -1.72 -5.94
N VAL A 136 2.19 -1.39 -4.66
CA VAL A 136 2.05 -0.03 -4.14
C VAL A 136 3.38 0.49 -3.61
N ARG A 137 3.57 1.81 -3.64
CA ARG A 137 4.75 2.47 -3.06
C ARG A 137 4.40 3.16 -1.74
N PRO A 138 4.77 2.61 -0.57
CA PRO A 138 4.45 3.21 0.73
C PRO A 138 5.01 4.63 0.88
N LYS A 139 6.21 4.87 0.33
CA LYS A 139 6.91 6.17 0.34
C LYS A 139 6.22 7.27 -0.47
N GLU A 140 5.12 6.98 -1.18
CA GLU A 140 4.26 7.94 -1.90
C GLU A 140 2.78 7.64 -1.63
N ASN A 141 2.44 7.56 -0.33
CA ASN A 141 1.08 7.31 0.17
C ASN A 141 0.40 6.08 -0.45
N PHE A 142 1.14 4.97 -0.57
CA PHE A 142 0.65 3.70 -1.12
C PHE A 142 0.04 3.84 -2.53
N VAL A 143 0.52 4.78 -3.34
CA VAL A 143 0.10 4.89 -4.73
C VAL A 143 0.36 3.56 -5.46
N VAL A 144 -0.64 3.09 -6.21
CA VAL A 144 -0.49 1.91 -7.07
C VAL A 144 0.50 2.24 -8.20
N VAL A 145 1.59 1.49 -8.26
CA VAL A 145 2.67 1.62 -9.24
C VAL A 145 2.56 0.56 -10.32
N ALA A 146 2.32 -0.70 -9.95
CA ALA A 146 2.13 -1.79 -10.90
C ALA A 146 0.87 -2.59 -10.56
N ARG A 147 0.30 -3.27 -11.55
CA ARG A 147 -0.92 -4.08 -11.40
C ARG A 147 -0.77 -5.39 -12.12
N GLU A 148 -1.32 -6.43 -11.52
CA GLU A 148 -1.46 -7.76 -12.07
C GLU A 148 -2.95 -7.99 -12.37
N VAL A 149 -3.27 -8.52 -13.54
CA VAL A 149 -4.62 -8.96 -13.89
C VAL A 149 -4.59 -10.47 -14.06
N LEU A 150 -5.48 -11.13 -13.35
CA LEU A 150 -5.67 -12.57 -13.43
C LEU A 150 -7.00 -12.87 -14.11
N ASP A 151 -7.06 -13.98 -14.85
CA ASP A 151 -8.31 -14.49 -15.38
C ASP A 151 -9.10 -15.30 -14.34
N LYS A 152 -10.19 -15.93 -14.78
CA LYS A 152 -11.07 -16.77 -13.95
C LYS A 152 -10.37 -18.02 -13.40
N ASP A 153 -9.29 -18.46 -14.05
CA ASP A 153 -8.52 -19.64 -13.69
C ASP A 153 -7.30 -19.25 -12.82
N ASN A 154 -7.23 -17.97 -12.43
CA ASN A 154 -6.18 -17.37 -11.60
C ASN A 154 -4.80 -17.35 -12.29
N GLU A 155 -4.80 -17.30 -13.63
CA GLU A 155 -3.62 -17.16 -14.47
C GLU A 155 -3.34 -15.68 -14.80
N HIS A 156 -2.06 -15.29 -14.83
CA HIS A 156 -1.69 -13.93 -15.21
C HIS A 156 -1.99 -13.66 -16.70
N THR A 157 -2.77 -12.61 -16.96
CA THR A 157 -3.09 -12.14 -18.32
C THR A 157 -2.50 -10.77 -18.63
N LEU A 158 -2.19 -9.95 -17.62
CA LEU A 158 -1.55 -8.64 -17.79
C LEU A 158 -0.72 -8.28 -16.57
N ILE A 159 0.49 -7.79 -16.80
CA ILE A 159 1.22 -6.97 -15.83
C ILE A 159 1.51 -5.62 -16.47
N GLU A 160 1.08 -4.54 -15.82
CA GLU A 160 1.31 -3.17 -16.26
C GLU A 160 1.89 -2.30 -15.14
N ILE A 161 2.65 -1.28 -15.52
CA ILE A 161 3.29 -0.33 -14.61
C ILE A 161 2.95 1.10 -15.02
N LYS A 162 2.77 1.99 -14.05
CA LYS A 162 2.64 3.43 -14.30
C LYS A 162 3.89 3.96 -14.97
N ARG A 163 3.71 4.67 -16.09
CA ARG A 163 4.79 5.21 -16.91
C ARG A 163 5.77 6.03 -16.09
N GLU A 164 5.31 6.93 -15.22
CA GLU A 164 6.17 7.81 -14.43
C GLU A 164 7.20 7.06 -13.55
N PHE A 165 6.83 5.89 -13.01
CA PHE A 165 7.74 5.08 -12.18
C PHE A 165 8.66 4.21 -13.04
N LEU A 166 8.15 3.71 -14.17
CA LEU A 166 8.96 2.99 -15.15
C LEU A 166 10.06 3.90 -15.71
N LEU A 167 9.74 5.13 -16.11
CA LEU A 167 10.72 6.07 -16.64
C LEU A 167 11.80 6.42 -15.61
N ASP A 168 11.44 6.55 -14.33
CA ASP A 168 12.39 6.80 -13.25
C ASP A 168 13.39 5.63 -13.10
N TYR A 169 12.88 4.40 -13.06
CA TYR A 169 13.73 3.20 -13.03
C TYR A 169 14.62 3.05 -14.27
N LEU A 170 14.05 3.21 -15.46
CA LEU A 170 14.77 3.15 -16.72
C LEU A 170 15.87 4.22 -16.79
N ALA A 171 15.60 5.44 -16.34
CA ALA A 171 16.59 6.50 -16.27
C ALA A 171 17.73 6.15 -15.31
N ALA A 172 17.44 5.59 -14.14
CA ALA A 172 18.45 5.20 -13.16
C ALA A 172 19.44 4.18 -13.72
N ARG A 173 18.93 3.24 -14.53
CA ARG A 173 19.72 2.18 -15.15
C ARG A 173 20.26 2.52 -16.54
N ASN A 174 19.94 3.70 -17.07
CA ASN A 174 20.23 4.09 -18.46
C ASN A 174 19.76 3.03 -19.46
N LEU A 175 18.47 2.66 -19.38
CA LEU A 175 17.83 1.68 -20.26
C LEU A 175 16.63 2.29 -20.96
N SER A 176 16.29 1.81 -22.15
CA SER A 176 15.01 2.12 -22.83
C SER A 176 14.19 0.84 -22.95
N LEU A 177 12.87 0.93 -22.78
CA LEU A 177 12.00 -0.25 -22.89
C LEU A 177 11.57 -0.45 -24.35
N ARG A 178 11.77 -1.65 -24.87
CA ARG A 178 11.20 -2.09 -26.15
C ARG A 178 9.97 -2.93 -25.89
N LEU A 179 8.86 -2.54 -26.51
CA LEU A 179 7.63 -3.32 -26.56
C LEU A 179 7.53 -3.98 -27.93
N SER A 180 7.06 -5.22 -27.98
CA SER A 180 6.58 -5.86 -29.21
C SER A 180 5.21 -6.46 -28.95
N TYR A 181 4.21 -6.09 -29.76
CA TYR A 181 2.85 -6.52 -29.55
C TYR A 181 2.07 -6.83 -30.81
N TYR A 182 1.08 -7.70 -30.61
CA TYR A 182 0.17 -8.21 -31.60
C TYR A 182 -1.27 -8.01 -31.14
N ARG A 183 -2.13 -7.58 -32.06
CA ARG A 183 -3.58 -7.54 -31.87
C ARG A 183 -4.24 -8.35 -32.96
N GLN A 184 -5.25 -9.12 -32.56
CA GLN A 184 -6.11 -9.85 -33.47
C GLN A 184 -7.57 -9.56 -33.14
N ARG A 185 -8.37 -9.33 -34.17
CA ARG A 185 -9.83 -9.40 -34.09
C ARG A 185 -10.33 -10.35 -35.16
N VAL A 186 -11.25 -11.21 -34.78
CA VAL A 186 -11.76 -12.29 -35.62
C VAL A 186 -13.27 -12.33 -35.51
N GLU A 187 -13.95 -12.45 -36.64
CA GLU A 187 -15.35 -12.86 -36.68
C GLU A 187 -15.56 -13.90 -37.78
N ASN A 188 -16.22 -15.01 -37.45
CA ASN A 188 -16.71 -15.95 -38.45
C ASN A 188 -18.16 -15.61 -38.78
N VAL A 189 -18.44 -15.34 -40.05
CA VAL A 189 -19.78 -15.02 -40.57
C VAL A 189 -20.27 -16.11 -41.52
N PRO A 190 -21.60 -16.33 -41.66
CA PRO A 190 -22.11 -17.38 -42.56
C PRO A 190 -21.79 -17.12 -44.05
N ALA A 191 -21.80 -15.86 -44.48
CA ALA A 191 -21.48 -15.44 -45.84
C ALA A 191 -20.94 -14.00 -45.82
N LEU A 192 -19.94 -13.71 -46.67
CA LEU A 192 -19.29 -12.39 -46.70
C LEU A 192 -20.23 -11.31 -47.25
N GLU A 193 -20.95 -11.60 -48.34
CA GLU A 193 -21.78 -10.66 -49.08
C GLU A 193 -22.99 -10.16 -48.29
N LYS A 194 -23.40 -10.91 -47.26
CA LYS A 194 -24.52 -10.58 -46.36
C LYS A 194 -24.05 -10.05 -45.01
N SER A 195 -22.75 -9.81 -44.85
CA SER A 195 -22.14 -9.34 -43.61
C SER A 195 -21.81 -7.84 -43.67
N GLU A 196 -21.48 -7.26 -42.52
CA GLU A 196 -20.96 -5.89 -42.38
C GLU A 196 -19.62 -5.68 -43.09
N TYR A 197 -19.01 -6.75 -43.61
CA TYR A 197 -17.69 -6.75 -44.26
C TYR A 197 -17.76 -6.91 -45.78
N ALA A 198 -18.96 -6.92 -46.38
CA ALA A 198 -19.19 -7.21 -47.80
C ALA A 198 -18.36 -6.34 -48.77
N ASN A 199 -18.02 -5.11 -48.37
CA ASN A 199 -17.27 -4.15 -49.20
C ASN A 199 -15.75 -4.18 -48.93
N LEU A 200 -15.28 -4.97 -47.96
CA LEU A 200 -13.88 -5.06 -47.62
C LEU A 200 -13.16 -6.08 -48.50
N LYS A 201 -11.88 -5.80 -48.77
CA LYS A 201 -10.98 -6.70 -49.50
C LYS A 201 -9.74 -6.96 -48.68
N GLU A 202 -9.17 -8.14 -48.84
CA GLU A 202 -7.88 -8.47 -48.24
C GLU A 202 -6.83 -7.43 -48.65
N HIS A 203 -6.09 -6.94 -47.67
CA HIS A 203 -5.02 -5.97 -47.91
C HIS A 203 -4.00 -6.03 -46.76
N LYS A 204 -2.82 -5.50 -47.06
CA LYS A 204 -1.75 -5.28 -46.10
C LYS A 204 -1.32 -3.83 -46.19
N GLU A 205 -1.08 -3.20 -45.06
CA GLU A 205 -0.63 -1.82 -45.01
C GLU A 205 0.33 -1.59 -43.84
N GLU A 206 1.26 -0.67 -44.03
CA GLU A 206 1.99 -0.05 -42.93
C GLU A 206 1.11 1.07 -42.37
N ARG A 207 0.76 0.99 -41.10
CA ARG A 207 -0.14 1.95 -40.43
C ARG A 207 0.29 2.19 -38.99
N ASP A 208 0.24 3.45 -38.57
CA ASP A 208 0.53 3.85 -37.18
C ASP A 208 1.87 3.31 -36.63
N GLY A 209 2.87 3.17 -37.49
CA GLY A 209 4.20 2.66 -37.14
C GLY A 209 4.28 1.14 -36.98
N GLY A 210 3.30 0.38 -37.48
CA GLY A 210 3.30 -1.06 -37.49
C GLY A 210 2.65 -1.65 -38.74
N ARG A 211 2.60 -2.98 -38.81
CA ARG A 211 2.02 -3.73 -39.93
C ARG A 211 0.60 -4.13 -39.61
N PHE A 212 -0.35 -3.77 -40.48
CA PHE A 212 -1.73 -4.24 -40.42
C PHE A 212 -2.02 -5.20 -41.59
N GLU A 213 -2.70 -6.31 -41.30
CA GLU A 213 -3.19 -7.26 -42.28
C GLU A 213 -4.68 -7.51 -42.08
N PHE A 214 -5.45 -7.44 -43.16
CA PHE A 214 -6.85 -7.82 -43.19
C PHE A 214 -7.03 -9.04 -44.08
N LEU A 215 -7.61 -10.11 -43.52
CA LEU A 215 -7.68 -11.43 -44.13
C LEU A 215 -9.13 -11.92 -44.18
N ILE A 216 -9.48 -12.62 -45.26
CA ILE A 216 -10.80 -13.24 -45.47
C ILE A 216 -10.57 -14.66 -45.94
N ARG A 217 -10.93 -15.64 -45.11
CA ARG A 217 -10.67 -17.06 -45.36
C ARG A 217 -11.94 -17.88 -45.18
N GLU A 218 -12.06 -18.98 -45.92
CA GLU A 218 -13.08 -19.99 -45.61
C GLU A 218 -12.71 -20.67 -44.28
N VAL A 219 -13.68 -20.84 -43.38
CA VAL A 219 -13.44 -21.52 -42.08
C VAL A 219 -12.89 -22.94 -42.30
N ASN A 220 -13.37 -23.63 -43.34
CA ASN A 220 -12.87 -24.96 -43.70
C ASN A 220 -11.40 -24.96 -44.17
N LYS A 221 -10.90 -23.88 -44.77
CA LYS A 221 -9.48 -23.78 -45.17
C LYS A 221 -8.56 -23.54 -43.97
N VAL A 222 -9.10 -23.04 -42.86
CA VAL A 222 -8.33 -22.77 -41.62
C VAL A 222 -8.30 -23.98 -40.71
N PHE A 223 -9.44 -24.66 -40.52
CA PHE A 223 -9.57 -25.76 -39.56
C PHE A 223 -9.75 -27.14 -40.19
N GLY A 224 -10.05 -27.19 -41.49
CA GLY A 224 -10.11 -28.42 -42.25
C GLY A 224 -8.72 -28.85 -42.72
N GLY A 225 -8.56 -30.14 -42.98
CA GLY A 225 -7.30 -30.72 -43.43
C GLY A 225 -7.24 -32.21 -43.15
N THR A 226 -6.21 -32.84 -43.71
CA THR A 226 -5.87 -34.23 -43.42
C THR A 226 -4.94 -34.30 -42.23
N TRP A 227 -5.12 -35.31 -41.39
CA TRP A 227 -4.17 -35.63 -40.31
C TRP A 227 -3.58 -37.02 -40.56
N ALA A 228 -2.34 -37.19 -40.13
CA ALA A 228 -1.70 -38.49 -40.01
C ALA A 228 -1.11 -38.60 -38.61
N MET A 229 -1.41 -39.71 -37.93
CA MET A 229 -0.82 -40.06 -36.63
C MET A 229 0.15 -41.20 -36.86
N PHE A 230 1.40 -40.97 -36.49
CA PHE A 230 2.44 -41.99 -36.44
C PHE A 230 2.65 -42.35 -34.98
N ARG A 231 2.49 -43.63 -34.65
CA ARG A 231 2.95 -44.16 -33.37
C ARG A 231 4.12 -45.07 -33.66
N MET A 232 5.25 -44.75 -33.05
CA MET A 232 6.50 -45.50 -33.16
C MET A 232 6.82 -46.06 -31.80
N TRP A 233 7.25 -47.32 -31.74
CA TRP A 233 7.67 -47.97 -30.50
C TRP A 233 8.87 -48.87 -30.76
N ARG A 234 9.59 -49.19 -29.69
CA ARG A 234 10.68 -50.16 -29.73
C ARG A 234 10.15 -51.58 -29.57
N ASN A 235 10.78 -52.53 -30.22
CA ASN A 235 10.42 -53.95 -30.15
C ASN A 235 11.57 -54.84 -29.65
N ASP A 236 12.68 -54.23 -29.20
CA ASP A 236 13.91 -54.90 -28.77
C ASP A 236 14.12 -54.86 -27.24
N VAL A 237 13.07 -54.53 -26.49
CA VAL A 237 13.09 -54.48 -25.03
C VAL A 237 12.43 -55.72 -24.49
N ASP A 238 13.14 -56.45 -23.63
CA ASP A 238 12.56 -57.53 -22.84
C ASP A 238 11.86 -56.94 -21.61
N GLU A 239 10.54 -57.09 -21.55
CA GLU A 239 9.71 -56.57 -20.47
C GLU A 239 9.87 -57.36 -19.16
N GLU A 240 10.47 -58.57 -19.21
CA GLU A 240 10.73 -59.42 -18.06
C GLU A 240 12.11 -59.14 -17.41
N GLU A 241 12.95 -58.29 -18.02
CA GLU A 241 14.18 -57.82 -17.39
C GLU A 241 13.87 -56.76 -16.32
N ASP A 242 14.49 -56.89 -15.15
CA ASP A 242 14.33 -55.92 -14.05
C ASP A 242 14.90 -54.52 -14.39
N ALA A 243 15.82 -54.45 -15.36
CA ALA A 243 16.48 -53.21 -15.79
C ALA A 243 16.90 -53.27 -17.27
N PRO A 244 15.95 -53.25 -18.22
CA PRO A 244 16.24 -53.42 -19.63
C PRO A 244 17.09 -52.26 -20.16
N VAL A 245 18.04 -52.57 -21.03
CA VAL A 245 18.95 -51.58 -21.65
C VAL A 245 18.62 -51.43 -23.13
N MET A 246 18.29 -50.20 -23.54
CA MET A 246 18.06 -49.86 -24.95
C MET A 246 19.35 -49.46 -25.64
N GLY A 247 19.68 -50.10 -26.77
CA GLY A 247 20.73 -49.65 -27.68
C GLY A 247 20.29 -48.48 -28.58
N PRO A 248 21.18 -47.93 -29.43
CA PRO A 248 20.81 -46.90 -30.42
C PRO A 248 19.65 -47.34 -31.33
N GLU A 249 18.79 -46.40 -31.70
CA GLU A 249 17.66 -46.63 -32.60
C GLU A 249 18.13 -47.04 -34.01
N ASN A 250 17.49 -48.06 -34.59
CA ASN A 250 17.68 -48.54 -35.96
C ASN A 250 16.38 -49.14 -36.54
N ASN A 251 16.37 -49.46 -37.84
CA ASN A 251 15.17 -49.96 -38.52
C ASN A 251 14.75 -51.38 -38.09
N GLY A 252 15.64 -52.12 -37.42
CA GLY A 252 15.36 -53.47 -36.93
C GLY A 252 14.78 -53.51 -35.52
N ASN A 253 15.03 -52.47 -34.71
CA ASN A 253 14.59 -52.41 -33.32
C ASN A 253 13.44 -51.43 -33.04
N THR A 254 12.87 -50.86 -34.11
CA THR A 254 11.69 -50.00 -34.05
C THR A 254 10.58 -50.58 -34.89
N SER A 255 9.35 -50.39 -34.44
CA SER A 255 8.12 -50.68 -35.18
C SER A 255 7.23 -49.45 -35.17
N HIS A 256 6.31 -49.37 -36.12
CA HIS A 256 5.40 -48.25 -36.21
C HIS A 256 4.02 -48.67 -36.72
N GLU A 257 3.03 -47.87 -36.37
CA GLU A 257 1.73 -47.86 -37.01
C GLU A 257 1.43 -46.44 -37.49
N GLN A 258 0.77 -46.36 -38.64
CA GLN A 258 0.29 -45.11 -39.20
C GLN A 258 -1.24 -45.18 -39.30
N SER A 259 -1.89 -44.12 -38.87
CA SER A 259 -3.29 -43.86 -39.19
C SER A 259 -3.40 -42.50 -39.85
N GLN A 260 -4.39 -42.34 -40.70
CA GLN A 260 -4.67 -41.08 -41.37
C GLN A 260 -6.17 -40.84 -41.40
N GLY A 261 -6.57 -39.58 -41.45
CA GLY A 261 -7.96 -39.19 -41.57
C GLY A 261 -8.11 -37.79 -42.13
N GLU A 262 -9.35 -37.41 -42.37
CA GLU A 262 -9.73 -36.08 -42.83
C GLU A 262 -10.61 -35.41 -41.78
N ARG A 263 -10.42 -34.11 -41.59
CA ARG A 263 -11.25 -33.25 -40.76
C ARG A 263 -11.73 -32.10 -41.64
N GLY A 264 -13.02 -31.81 -41.64
CA GLY A 264 -13.58 -30.76 -42.50
C GLY A 264 -15.08 -30.62 -42.37
N GLY A 265 -15.69 -29.87 -43.29
CA GLY A 265 -17.12 -29.59 -43.30
C GLY A 265 -17.52 -28.32 -42.53
N TYR A 266 -16.55 -27.48 -42.16
CA TYR A 266 -16.84 -26.23 -41.45
C TYR A 266 -17.41 -25.18 -42.40
N GLN A 267 -18.51 -24.55 -42.01
CA GLN A 267 -19.19 -23.56 -42.83
C GLN A 267 -18.86 -22.13 -42.36
N GLY A 268 -18.88 -21.21 -43.32
CA GLY A 268 -18.70 -19.78 -43.07
C GLY A 268 -17.37 -19.22 -43.56
N ILE A 269 -17.25 -17.91 -43.40
CA ILE A 269 -16.12 -17.08 -43.77
C ILE A 269 -15.55 -16.46 -42.49
N ARG A 270 -14.26 -16.66 -42.26
CA ARG A 270 -13.47 -16.04 -41.20
C ARG A 270 -12.89 -14.72 -41.70
N VAL A 271 -13.22 -13.64 -41.01
CA VAL A 271 -12.69 -12.30 -41.25
C VAL A 271 -11.74 -11.95 -40.10
N GLU A 272 -10.51 -11.55 -40.42
CA GLU A 272 -9.46 -11.31 -39.44
C GLU A 272 -8.79 -9.95 -39.69
N GLY A 273 -8.66 -9.15 -38.63
CA GLY A 273 -7.79 -7.98 -38.60
C GLY A 273 -6.62 -8.22 -37.67
N GLU A 274 -5.41 -8.11 -38.18
CA GLU A 274 -4.16 -8.40 -37.48
C GLU A 274 -3.25 -7.18 -37.48
N PHE A 275 -2.66 -6.85 -36.33
CA PHE A 275 -1.76 -5.71 -36.21
C PHE A 275 -0.53 -6.07 -35.38
N TRP A 276 0.67 -5.79 -35.91
CA TRP A 276 1.93 -5.90 -35.19
C TRP A 276 2.58 -4.54 -35.09
N ARG A 277 3.12 -4.21 -33.92
CA ARG A 277 3.96 -3.03 -33.77
C ARG A 277 5.00 -3.23 -32.69
N ASP A 278 6.17 -2.65 -32.96
CA ASP A 278 7.22 -2.50 -31.99
C ASP A 278 7.34 -1.02 -31.59
N GLU A 279 7.53 -0.76 -30.31
CA GLU A 279 7.51 0.59 -29.75
C GLU A 279 8.64 0.77 -28.73
N TRP A 280 9.32 1.92 -28.79
CA TRP A 280 10.28 2.32 -27.76
C TRP A 280 9.61 3.24 -26.74
N ILE A 281 10.00 3.06 -25.48
CA ILE A 281 9.71 3.98 -24.39
C ILE A 281 11.05 4.45 -23.81
N ASP A 282 11.40 5.68 -24.15
CA ASP A 282 12.62 6.34 -23.72
C ASP A 282 12.39 7.06 -22.38
N HIS A 283 13.39 7.03 -21.51
CA HIS A 283 13.39 7.78 -20.26
C HIS A 283 13.74 9.25 -20.46
N GLN A 284 13.45 10.10 -19.48
CA GLN A 284 13.68 11.55 -19.55
C GLN A 284 15.03 11.98 -18.93
N SER A 285 16.00 11.06 -18.90
CA SER A 285 17.30 11.23 -18.22
C SER A 285 17.24 11.69 -16.76
N ARG A 286 16.08 11.56 -16.10
CA ARG A 286 15.85 11.99 -14.72
C ARG A 286 15.25 10.83 -13.92
N SER A 287 15.84 10.57 -12.75
CA SER A 287 15.40 9.56 -11.79
C SER A 287 15.46 10.14 -10.38
N ILE A 288 14.32 10.63 -9.91
CA ILE A 288 14.19 11.23 -8.57
C ILE A 288 14.04 10.11 -7.53
N ARG A 289 13.35 9.02 -7.88
CA ARG A 289 12.98 7.97 -6.92
C ARG A 289 14.07 6.93 -6.71
N VAL A 290 14.78 6.56 -7.78
CA VAL A 290 15.77 5.47 -7.76
C VAL A 290 17.19 6.02 -7.65
N ARG A 291 17.61 6.95 -8.51
CA ARG A 291 18.96 7.54 -8.49
C ARG A 291 19.09 8.70 -7.49
N GLY A 292 17.99 9.38 -7.17
CA GLY A 292 17.99 10.53 -6.27
C GLY A 292 18.37 11.86 -6.94
N ASP A 293 18.07 12.01 -8.23
CA ASP A 293 18.26 13.28 -8.94
C ASP A 293 17.46 14.41 -8.28
N GLU A 294 17.94 15.65 -8.46
CA GLU A 294 17.32 16.85 -7.90
C GLU A 294 15.81 16.93 -8.22
N ASP A 295 14.99 17.14 -7.18
CA ASP A 295 13.56 17.40 -7.32
C ASP A 295 13.29 18.91 -7.35
N THR A 296 12.71 19.36 -8.44
CA THR A 296 12.40 20.77 -8.70
C THR A 296 11.02 21.17 -8.17
N ASN A 297 10.24 20.20 -7.68
CA ASN A 297 8.87 20.40 -7.20
C ASN A 297 8.77 20.44 -5.66
N LEU A 298 9.90 20.57 -4.96
CA LEU A 298 9.92 20.71 -3.50
C LEU A 298 9.28 22.05 -3.05
N PRO A 299 8.60 22.08 -1.89
CA PRO A 299 7.97 23.28 -1.38
C PRO A 299 8.98 24.31 -0.84
N GLN A 300 8.45 25.48 -0.46
CA GLN A 300 9.17 26.49 0.31
C GLN A 300 8.54 26.68 1.68
N PHE A 301 9.38 26.93 2.69
CA PHE A 301 8.96 27.13 4.08
C PHE A 301 9.27 28.54 4.55
N ILE A 302 8.37 29.12 5.33
CA ILE A 302 8.56 30.35 6.12
C ILE A 302 9.57 30.03 7.22
N VAL A 303 10.67 30.80 7.23
CA VAL A 303 11.82 30.60 8.13
C VAL A 303 12.06 31.77 9.08
N GLU A 304 11.44 32.92 8.83
CA GLU A 304 11.62 34.16 9.61
C GLU A 304 10.27 34.79 9.98
N THR A 305 10.30 35.65 11.00
CA THR A 305 9.12 36.36 11.53
C THR A 305 8.50 37.37 10.56
N ASP A 306 9.24 37.83 9.56
CA ASP A 306 8.76 38.73 8.50
C ASP A 306 8.07 37.99 7.35
N GLY A 307 7.97 36.66 7.42
CA GLY A 307 7.39 35.83 6.37
C GLY A 307 8.38 35.40 5.28
N THR A 308 9.68 35.68 5.43
CA THR A 308 10.71 35.21 4.50
C THR A 308 10.64 33.70 4.32
N ARG A 309 10.70 33.25 3.06
CA ARG A 309 10.63 31.84 2.68
C ARG A 309 11.95 31.32 2.14
N MET A 310 12.23 30.04 2.40
CA MET A 310 13.39 29.31 1.88
C MET A 310 12.93 28.03 1.16
N PRO A 311 13.49 27.72 -0.02
CA PRO A 311 13.27 26.42 -0.67
C PRO A 311 13.73 25.26 0.22
N SER A 312 12.97 24.16 0.24
CA SER A 312 13.29 22.98 1.04
C SER A 312 14.71 22.45 0.76
N ALA A 313 15.14 22.43 -0.49
CA ALA A 313 16.50 22.01 -0.87
C ALA A 313 17.62 22.81 -0.17
N LYS A 314 17.38 24.05 0.26
CA LYS A 314 18.36 24.85 1.04
C LYS A 314 18.30 24.56 2.54
N LEU A 315 17.24 23.90 3.00
CA LEU A 315 17.07 23.45 4.38
C LEU A 315 17.59 22.01 4.58
N ASP A 316 17.90 21.29 3.50
CA ASP A 316 18.46 19.95 3.50
C ASP A 316 19.97 19.98 3.84
N ASN A 317 20.29 20.49 5.02
CA ASN A 317 21.62 20.55 5.59
C ASN A 317 21.52 20.38 7.11
N GLU A 318 22.22 19.40 7.66
CA GLU A 318 22.22 19.12 9.10
C GLU A 318 22.72 20.30 9.93
N ASP A 319 23.61 21.14 9.38
CA ASP A 319 24.17 22.32 10.04
C ASP A 319 23.34 23.60 9.80
N ILE A 320 22.12 23.49 9.26
CA ILE A 320 21.29 24.67 8.91
C ILE A 320 20.96 25.55 10.13
N GLY A 321 20.93 24.98 11.34
CA GLY A 321 20.77 25.70 12.60
C GLY A 321 19.42 26.40 12.75
N ARG A 322 18.36 25.84 12.14
CA ARG A 322 17.03 26.45 12.04
C ARG A 322 15.91 25.50 12.43
N TRP A 323 14.84 26.06 12.96
CA TRP A 323 13.58 25.36 13.21
C TRP A 323 12.49 25.93 12.31
N LEU A 324 11.43 25.15 12.11
CA LEU A 324 10.21 25.53 11.41
C LEU A 324 9.03 25.42 12.35
N TRP A 325 8.02 26.26 12.14
CA TRP A 325 6.79 26.31 12.92
C TRP A 325 5.60 25.87 12.08
N PHE A 326 4.73 25.07 12.69
CA PHE A 326 3.56 24.50 12.04
C PHE A 326 2.35 24.56 12.97
N ARG A 327 1.15 24.71 12.38
CA ARG A 327 -0.10 24.52 13.11
C ARG A 327 -0.20 23.08 13.60
N SER A 328 -0.72 22.87 14.81
CA SER A 328 -0.93 21.54 15.40
C SER A 328 -1.86 20.62 14.59
N SER A 329 -2.66 21.19 13.68
CA SER A 329 -3.44 20.44 12.69
C SER A 329 -2.60 19.55 11.78
N VAL A 330 -1.31 19.83 11.59
CA VAL A 330 -0.41 18.98 10.78
C VAL A 330 -0.34 17.56 11.31
N VAL A 331 -0.38 17.37 12.64
CA VAL A 331 -0.35 16.05 13.26
C VAL A 331 -1.59 15.25 12.86
N ASN A 332 -2.76 15.88 12.88
CA ASN A 332 -4.01 15.24 12.47
C ASN A 332 -4.02 14.87 10.98
N GLU A 333 -3.51 15.75 10.12
CA GLU A 333 -3.42 15.48 8.69
C GLU A 333 -2.50 14.29 8.42
N LEU A 334 -1.32 14.26 9.06
CA LEU A 334 -0.40 13.14 8.94
C LEU A 334 -1.00 11.83 9.48
N LEU A 335 -1.62 11.83 10.66
CA LEU A 335 -2.26 10.64 11.24
C LEU A 335 -3.49 10.15 10.45
N SER A 336 -4.10 11.01 9.61
CA SER A 336 -5.16 10.59 8.69
C SER A 336 -4.64 9.77 7.50
N ASN A 337 -3.32 9.80 7.24
CA ASN A 337 -2.68 9.01 6.21
C ASN A 337 -2.27 7.64 6.74
N ARG A 338 -2.39 6.63 5.88
CA ARG A 338 -2.08 5.24 6.22
C ARG A 338 -0.61 5.11 6.65
N GLY A 339 -0.37 4.37 7.73
CA GLY A 339 0.98 4.01 8.19
C GLY A 339 1.72 5.10 8.96
N PHE A 340 1.06 6.22 9.28
CA PHE A 340 1.59 7.22 10.19
C PHE A 340 1.24 6.89 11.64
N THR A 341 2.21 7.06 12.54
CA THR A 341 1.98 6.87 13.98
C THR A 341 2.62 7.99 14.80
N LEU A 342 1.91 8.42 15.84
CA LEU A 342 2.39 9.36 16.84
C LEU A 342 3.04 8.61 18.01
N HIS A 343 4.15 9.14 18.49
CA HIS A 343 4.84 8.72 19.72
C HIS A 343 5.19 9.94 20.57
N TRP A 344 5.17 9.80 21.89
CA TRP A 344 5.61 10.83 22.82
C TRP A 344 6.98 10.49 23.41
N TYR A 345 7.71 11.52 23.85
CA TYR A 345 8.97 11.38 24.58
C TYR A 345 8.92 12.11 25.92
N THR A 346 8.28 13.28 25.94
CA THR A 346 8.07 14.12 27.13
C THR A 346 6.68 14.75 27.07
N ALA A 347 6.33 15.64 28.00
CA ALA A 347 5.01 16.29 27.99
C ALA A 347 4.73 17.07 26.70
N GLU A 348 5.76 17.71 26.13
CA GLU A 348 5.66 18.58 24.96
C GLU A 348 6.52 18.13 23.77
N THR A 349 7.24 17.00 23.83
CA THR A 349 7.98 16.46 22.68
C THR A 349 7.52 15.08 22.28
N GLY A 350 7.54 14.85 20.97
CA GLY A 350 7.13 13.58 20.37
C GLY A 350 7.74 13.38 18.99
N GLY A 351 7.30 12.32 18.32
CA GLY A 351 7.73 11.97 16.98
C GLY A 351 6.59 11.43 16.14
N ILE A 352 6.54 11.85 14.88
CA ILE A 352 5.64 11.28 13.87
C ILE A 352 6.45 10.33 13.01
N LYS A 353 6.12 9.04 13.06
CA LYS A 353 6.73 8.02 12.21
C LYS A 353 5.94 7.93 10.90
N SER A 354 6.63 8.05 9.76
CA SER A 354 6.01 7.90 8.44
C SER A 354 6.16 6.49 7.88
N THR A 355 5.54 6.23 6.72
CA THR A 355 5.63 4.96 5.99
C THR A 355 7.04 4.62 5.53
N SER A 356 7.95 5.59 5.53
CA SER A 356 9.37 5.41 5.25
C SER A 356 10.17 4.79 6.39
N GLY A 357 9.58 4.72 7.59
CA GLY A 357 10.28 4.38 8.82
C GLY A 357 10.96 5.56 9.51
N TYR A 358 11.08 6.71 8.83
CA TYR A 358 11.64 7.93 9.41
C TYR A 358 10.72 8.49 10.51
N LYS A 359 11.33 9.07 11.55
CA LYS A 359 10.63 9.73 12.66
C LYS A 359 10.93 11.21 12.64
N THR A 360 9.91 12.02 12.39
CA THR A 360 10.01 13.49 12.47
C THR A 360 9.80 13.90 13.92
N HIS A 361 10.88 14.29 14.59
CA HIS A 361 10.84 14.74 15.98
C HIS A 361 10.29 16.16 16.07
N PHE A 362 9.39 16.40 17.00
CA PHE A 362 8.77 17.70 17.19
C PHE A 362 8.68 18.07 18.67
N GLY A 363 8.53 19.36 18.90
CA GLY A 363 8.10 19.90 20.19
C GLY A 363 6.92 20.85 20.05
N ILE A 364 6.11 20.98 21.09
CA ILE A 364 5.02 21.96 21.18
C ILE A 364 5.55 23.16 21.96
N ASN A 365 5.26 24.36 21.47
CA ASN A 365 5.71 25.60 22.10
C ASN A 365 4.58 26.31 22.87
N SER A 366 4.92 27.48 23.41
CA SER A 366 3.99 28.30 24.21
C SER A 366 2.81 28.90 23.43
N ALA A 367 2.86 28.89 22.09
CA ALA A 367 1.77 29.32 21.22
C ALA A 367 1.01 28.12 20.61
N ASP A 368 1.17 26.92 21.18
CA ASP A 368 0.59 25.66 20.71
C ASP A 368 0.96 25.28 19.26
N LEU A 369 2.09 25.80 18.78
CA LEU A 369 2.66 25.44 17.49
C LEU A 369 3.60 24.26 17.64
N ILE A 370 3.64 23.44 16.59
CA ILE A 370 4.60 22.36 16.42
C ILE A 370 5.89 22.97 15.87
N THR A 371 6.99 22.74 16.57
CA THR A 371 8.32 23.17 16.18
C THR A 371 9.15 21.95 15.81
N VAL A 372 9.79 21.98 14.65
CA VAL A 372 10.59 20.87 14.10
C VAL A 372 11.92 21.42 13.59
N TYR A 373 13.00 20.66 13.72
CA TYR A 373 14.27 21.05 13.11
C TYR A 373 14.14 21.08 11.58
N ALA A 374 14.61 22.13 10.92
CA ALA A 374 14.32 22.37 9.50
C ALA A 374 14.81 21.23 8.60
N TYR A 375 16.00 20.69 8.89
CA TYR A 375 16.58 19.55 8.19
C TYR A 375 15.71 18.29 8.26
N ASP A 376 15.04 18.06 9.40
CA ASP A 376 14.18 16.87 9.58
C ASP A 376 12.94 16.91 8.69
N ILE A 377 12.50 18.10 8.27
CA ILE A 377 11.44 18.28 7.28
C ILE A 377 12.01 18.18 5.86
N ALA A 378 13.17 18.80 5.61
CA ALA A 378 13.74 18.91 4.28
C ALA A 378 14.16 17.56 3.67
N LYS A 379 14.50 16.57 4.51
CA LYS A 379 14.85 15.21 4.08
C LYS A 379 13.68 14.24 3.94
N LEU A 380 12.45 14.68 4.23
CA LEU A 380 11.25 13.86 4.03
C LEU A 380 10.97 13.66 2.53
N TYR A 381 10.13 12.69 2.18
CA TYR A 381 9.68 12.56 0.79
C TYR A 381 8.90 13.80 0.34
N PRO A 382 9.00 14.20 -0.94
CA PRO A 382 8.39 15.45 -1.45
C PRO A 382 6.92 15.64 -1.06
N TRP A 383 6.11 14.59 -1.14
CA TRP A 383 4.69 14.66 -0.79
C TRP A 383 4.46 14.93 0.71
N GLU A 384 5.29 14.36 1.60
CA GLU A 384 5.23 14.66 3.04
C GLU A 384 5.63 16.12 3.29
N GLN A 385 6.67 16.61 2.61
CA GLN A 385 7.07 18.02 2.71
C GLN A 385 5.94 18.97 2.32
N HIS A 386 5.15 18.63 1.30
CA HIS A 386 3.98 19.42 0.89
C HIS A 386 2.89 19.45 1.97
N LEU A 387 2.65 18.33 2.67
CA LEU A 387 1.74 18.31 3.83
C LEU A 387 2.26 19.25 4.93
N TRP A 388 3.55 19.18 5.27
CA TRP A 388 4.14 20.09 6.24
C TRP A 388 4.05 21.55 5.79
N ALA A 389 4.36 21.85 4.54
CA ALA A 389 4.33 23.20 3.98
C ALA A 389 2.93 23.83 4.03
N ALA A 390 1.87 23.03 3.89
CA ALA A 390 0.49 23.50 4.01
C ALA A 390 0.13 24.01 5.42
N HIS A 391 0.82 23.54 6.46
CA HIS A 391 0.62 23.96 7.85
C HIS A 391 1.70 24.91 8.38
N ASN A 392 2.70 25.22 7.56
CA ASN A 392 3.80 26.07 7.96
C ASN A 392 3.34 27.52 8.18
N VAL A 393 3.80 28.11 9.28
CA VAL A 393 3.47 29.47 9.71
C VAL A 393 4.73 30.24 10.08
N ALA A 394 4.61 31.57 10.18
CA ALA A 394 5.69 32.39 10.69
C ALA A 394 6.03 32.01 12.15
N PRO A 395 7.30 32.13 12.58
CA PRO A 395 7.70 31.86 13.95
C PRO A 395 6.90 32.67 14.97
N GLU A 396 6.29 31.97 15.94
CA GLU A 396 5.55 32.55 17.06
C GLU A 396 5.71 31.63 18.27
N GLY A 397 5.72 32.18 19.50
CA GLY A 397 5.81 31.36 20.72
C GLY A 397 7.17 30.70 21.00
N LYS A 398 8.23 31.12 20.26
CA LYS A 398 9.62 30.59 20.32
C LYS A 398 9.71 29.10 19.91
N VAL A 399 10.89 28.50 19.96
CA VAL A 399 11.02 27.03 19.81
C VAL A 399 10.53 26.36 21.10
N SER A 400 10.00 25.14 21.00
CA SER A 400 9.65 24.34 22.18
C SER A 400 10.84 24.22 23.15
N ILE A 401 10.58 24.49 24.43
CA ILE A 401 11.60 24.47 25.48
C ILE A 401 12.15 23.06 25.66
N GLU A 402 11.28 22.05 25.69
CA GLU A 402 11.66 20.65 25.87
C GLU A 402 12.40 20.11 24.63
N LEU A 403 12.02 20.56 23.42
CA LEU A 403 12.76 20.21 22.21
C LEU A 403 14.18 20.78 22.22
N LEU A 404 14.36 22.04 22.62
CA LEU A 404 15.69 22.63 22.78
C LEU A 404 16.49 21.94 23.90
N ALA A 405 15.83 21.55 24.98
CA ALA A 405 16.47 20.82 26.07
C ALA A 405 17.05 19.48 25.56
N SER A 406 16.28 18.74 24.76
CA SER A 406 16.73 17.50 24.14
C SER A 406 17.77 17.71 23.02
N GLN A 407 17.46 18.51 21.99
CA GLN A 407 18.27 18.61 20.77
C GLN A 407 19.51 19.51 20.91
N VAL A 408 19.47 20.53 21.77
CA VAL A 408 20.55 21.52 21.88
C VAL A 408 21.33 21.37 23.18
N LYS A 409 20.64 21.20 24.31
CA LYS A 409 21.30 21.10 25.62
C LYS A 409 21.73 19.68 25.98
N ALA A 410 21.24 18.68 25.26
CA ALA A 410 21.39 17.26 25.61
C ALA A 410 20.93 16.93 27.04
N GLU A 411 19.89 17.63 27.50
CA GLU A 411 19.26 17.48 28.81
C GLU A 411 17.74 17.38 28.60
N PRO A 412 17.22 16.22 28.15
CA PRO A 412 15.79 16.03 27.94
C PRO A 412 14.99 16.30 29.22
N ALA A 413 13.79 16.88 29.07
CA ALA A 413 12.94 17.18 30.21
C ALA A 413 12.42 15.89 30.88
N ASP A 414 12.37 15.88 32.22
CA ASP A 414 11.75 14.81 33.02
C ASP A 414 10.23 15.05 33.18
N THR A 415 9.57 15.38 32.07
CA THR A 415 8.12 15.55 31.99
C THR A 415 7.53 14.42 31.18
N HIS A 416 6.26 14.10 31.40
CA HIS A 416 5.61 12.94 30.81
C HIS A 416 4.35 13.37 30.06
N ALA A 417 4.10 12.77 28.90
CA ALA A 417 2.86 13.01 28.15
C ALA A 417 1.65 12.46 28.92
N VAL A 418 0.61 13.29 29.03
CA VAL A 418 -0.64 12.92 29.72
C VAL A 418 -1.31 11.71 29.06
N GLU A 419 -1.11 11.56 27.75
CA GLU A 419 -1.50 10.40 26.96
C GLU A 419 -0.87 9.10 27.49
N GLU A 420 0.43 9.07 27.73
CA GLU A 420 1.14 7.89 28.25
C GLU A 420 0.79 7.62 29.72
N MET A 421 0.73 8.68 30.53
CA MET A 421 0.38 8.58 31.95
C MET A 421 -1.00 7.97 32.16
N LEU A 422 -1.99 8.30 31.32
CA LEU A 422 -3.33 7.73 31.38
C LEU A 422 -3.30 6.19 31.26
N PHE A 423 -2.69 5.66 30.19
CA PHE A 423 -2.64 4.22 29.97
C PHE A 423 -1.81 3.52 31.06
N GLY A 424 -0.66 4.08 31.46
CA GLY A 424 0.13 3.54 32.56
C GLY A 424 -0.67 3.45 33.87
N THR A 425 -1.46 4.48 34.17
CA THR A 425 -2.33 4.51 35.35
C THR A 425 -3.44 3.45 35.26
N MET A 426 -4.06 3.27 34.09
CA MET A 426 -5.08 2.24 33.88
C MET A 426 -4.52 0.83 34.09
N ARG A 427 -3.29 0.55 33.62
CA ARG A 427 -2.60 -0.72 33.83
C ARG A 427 -2.31 -0.97 35.31
N LEU A 428 -1.79 0.04 36.00
CA LEU A 428 -1.54 -0.04 37.44
C LEU A 428 -2.83 -0.33 38.22
N LEU A 429 -3.95 0.29 37.83
CA LEU A 429 -5.24 0.06 38.47
C LEU A 429 -5.73 -1.38 38.25
N GLU A 430 -5.71 -1.88 37.01
CA GLU A 430 -6.06 -3.28 36.67
C GLU A 430 -5.23 -4.27 37.48
N ASP A 431 -3.91 -4.08 37.52
CA ASP A 431 -3.00 -4.97 38.25
C ASP A 431 -3.29 -4.99 39.75
N ASN A 432 -3.60 -3.84 40.34
CA ASN A 432 -3.95 -3.77 41.76
C ASN A 432 -5.29 -4.46 42.05
N PHE A 433 -6.29 -4.32 41.16
CA PHE A 433 -7.56 -5.05 41.28
C PHE A 433 -7.36 -6.57 41.20
N ARG A 434 -6.51 -7.04 40.28
CA ARG A 434 -6.15 -8.46 40.19
C ARG A 434 -5.47 -8.94 41.47
N LYS A 435 -4.50 -8.18 41.98
CA LYS A 435 -3.72 -8.55 43.18
C LYS A 435 -4.55 -8.56 44.46
N VAL A 436 -5.37 -7.54 44.68
CA VAL A 436 -6.07 -7.33 45.96
C VAL A 436 -7.44 -7.99 46.00
N HIS A 437 -8.18 -7.96 44.89
CA HIS A 437 -9.55 -8.48 44.83
C HIS A 437 -9.68 -9.79 44.05
N GLY A 438 -8.63 -10.24 43.35
CA GLY A 438 -8.68 -11.45 42.54
C GLY A 438 -9.59 -11.34 41.32
N ILE A 439 -9.90 -10.11 40.87
CA ILE A 439 -10.78 -9.86 39.72
C ILE A 439 -10.06 -9.07 38.64
N SER A 440 -10.47 -9.27 37.38
CA SER A 440 -10.11 -8.40 36.27
C SER A 440 -11.03 -7.18 36.27
N LEU A 441 -10.46 -5.98 36.36
CA LEU A 441 -11.22 -4.74 36.35
C LEU A 441 -11.76 -4.45 34.94
N PHE A 442 -11.01 -4.78 33.89
CA PHE A 442 -11.43 -4.65 32.49
C PHE A 442 -11.86 -5.99 31.89
N THR A 443 -12.79 -5.93 30.92
CA THR A 443 -13.33 -7.11 30.22
C THR A 443 -12.39 -7.69 29.16
N HIS A 444 -11.49 -6.87 28.61
CA HIS A 444 -10.50 -7.24 27.59
C HIS A 444 -9.35 -6.23 27.60
N ASP A 445 -8.19 -6.63 27.07
CA ASP A 445 -7.03 -5.76 26.85
C ASP A 445 -7.18 -4.90 25.59
N ILE A 446 -6.47 -3.77 25.57
CA ILE A 446 -6.35 -2.90 24.39
C ILE A 446 -4.87 -2.78 23.98
N ASP A 447 -4.66 -2.43 22.72
CA ASP A 447 -3.38 -1.96 22.23
C ASP A 447 -3.26 -0.47 22.56
N ASP A 448 -2.36 -0.14 23.49
CA ASP A 448 -2.14 1.23 23.97
C ASP A 448 -1.62 2.11 22.83
N ALA A 449 -0.74 1.60 21.97
CA ALA A 449 -0.18 2.36 20.85
C ALA A 449 -1.24 2.71 19.80
N ALA A 450 -2.13 1.77 19.49
CA ALA A 450 -3.25 2.01 18.57
C ALA A 450 -4.30 2.94 19.20
N SER A 451 -4.60 2.78 20.49
CA SER A 451 -5.59 3.59 21.20
C SER A 451 -5.13 5.04 21.36
N MET A 452 -3.84 5.26 21.62
CA MET A 452 -3.22 6.58 21.77
C MET A 452 -3.28 7.44 20.50
N GLN A 453 -3.42 6.83 19.32
CA GLN A 453 -3.64 7.59 18.08
C GLN A 453 -4.98 8.36 18.12
N ASN A 454 -5.98 7.84 18.85
CA ASN A 454 -7.29 8.47 19.03
C ASN A 454 -7.43 9.17 20.39
N VAL A 455 -6.66 8.75 21.39
CA VAL A 455 -6.57 9.40 22.70
C VAL A 455 -5.34 10.31 22.71
N SER A 456 -5.49 11.47 22.09
CA SER A 456 -4.44 12.48 21.98
C SER A 456 -5.02 13.88 22.08
N ARG A 457 -4.29 14.82 22.70
CA ARG A 457 -4.66 16.24 22.74
C ARG A 457 -4.86 16.85 21.35
N PHE A 458 -4.19 16.32 20.32
CA PHE A 458 -4.35 16.79 18.93
C PHE A 458 -5.75 16.54 18.36
N MET A 459 -6.52 15.60 18.93
CA MET A 459 -7.90 15.36 18.50
C MET A 459 -8.83 16.51 18.85
N SER A 460 -8.48 17.35 19.84
CA SER A 460 -9.27 18.49 20.27
C SER A 460 -8.92 19.76 19.49
N LYS A 461 -9.72 20.05 18.46
CA LYS A 461 -9.60 21.20 17.55
C LYS A 461 -10.68 22.26 17.77
N ASP A 462 -11.80 21.81 18.29
CA ASP A 462 -13.03 22.56 18.53
C ASP A 462 -13.83 21.84 19.62
N GLN A 463 -14.93 22.44 20.08
CA GLN A 463 -15.78 21.84 21.10
C GLN A 463 -16.31 20.44 20.70
N ALA A 464 -16.73 20.24 19.45
CA ALA A 464 -17.29 18.96 19.02
C ALA A 464 -16.24 17.84 19.08
N SER A 465 -15.02 18.13 18.67
CA SER A 465 -13.90 17.21 18.72
C SER A 465 -13.39 16.96 20.15
N LEU A 466 -13.48 17.94 21.05
CA LEU A 466 -13.25 17.74 22.49
C LEU A 466 -14.27 16.76 23.11
N LEU A 467 -15.55 16.86 22.74
CA LEU A 467 -16.58 15.90 23.17
C LEU A 467 -16.32 14.49 22.62
N ARG A 468 -15.83 14.39 21.37
CA ARG A 468 -15.39 13.11 20.80
C ARG A 468 -14.17 12.53 21.54
N LEU A 469 -13.22 13.36 21.95
CA LEU A 469 -12.09 12.90 22.77
C LEU A 469 -12.59 12.33 24.12
N ALA A 470 -13.54 13.01 24.77
CA ALA A 470 -14.17 12.50 25.99
C ALA A 470 -14.86 11.14 25.77
N LYS A 471 -15.53 10.96 24.63
CA LYS A 471 -16.12 9.69 24.23
C LYS A 471 -15.08 8.58 24.06
N GLU A 472 -13.94 8.85 23.43
CA GLU A 472 -12.86 7.86 23.33
C GLU A 472 -12.25 7.53 24.70
N LEU A 473 -12.10 8.49 25.62
CA LEU A 473 -11.67 8.24 27.00
C LEU A 473 -12.63 7.29 27.74
N VAL A 474 -13.94 7.55 27.65
CA VAL A 474 -14.98 6.69 28.23
C VAL A 474 -14.95 5.30 27.60
N ARG A 475 -14.72 5.20 26.29
CA ARG A 475 -14.63 3.93 25.56
C ARG A 475 -13.44 3.09 26.02
N VAL A 476 -12.26 3.68 26.18
CA VAL A 476 -11.05 2.94 26.58
C VAL A 476 -11.05 2.60 28.08
N PHE A 477 -11.84 3.29 28.90
CA PHE A 477 -11.91 3.06 30.35
C PHE A 477 -13.28 2.53 30.82
N SER A 478 -14.28 3.41 30.92
CA SER A 478 -15.58 3.14 31.55
C SER A 478 -16.40 2.05 30.88
N ASP A 479 -16.40 1.99 29.55
CA ASP A 479 -17.14 0.97 28.79
C ASP A 479 -16.48 -0.41 28.89
N ARG A 480 -15.19 -0.45 29.25
CA ARG A 480 -14.42 -1.70 29.44
C ARG A 480 -14.52 -2.29 30.84
N LEU A 481 -14.97 -1.51 31.83
CA LEU A 481 -15.10 -1.95 33.21
C LEU A 481 -16.00 -3.20 33.32
N ASN A 482 -15.51 -4.22 34.01
CA ASN A 482 -16.18 -5.50 34.17
C ASN A 482 -17.26 -5.41 35.24
N VAL A 483 -18.46 -5.00 34.82
CA VAL A 483 -19.65 -4.84 35.67
C VAL A 483 -19.94 -6.10 36.49
N ARG A 484 -19.79 -7.29 35.89
CA ARG A 484 -20.07 -8.56 36.57
C ARG A 484 -19.11 -8.80 37.74
N GLU A 485 -17.82 -8.55 37.53
CA GLU A 485 -16.81 -8.73 38.58
C GLU A 485 -16.89 -7.63 39.64
N LEU A 486 -17.11 -6.37 39.23
CA LEU A 486 -17.28 -5.26 40.17
C LEU A 486 -18.46 -5.46 41.13
N ARG A 487 -19.57 -6.05 40.68
CA ARG A 487 -20.73 -6.39 41.56
C ARG A 487 -20.38 -7.37 42.67
N LYS A 488 -19.35 -8.21 42.50
CA LYS A 488 -18.91 -9.14 43.56
C LYS A 488 -18.24 -8.40 44.72
N VAL A 489 -17.61 -7.26 44.44
CA VAL A 489 -16.85 -6.46 45.42
C VAL A 489 -17.66 -5.26 45.94
N ALA A 490 -18.62 -4.76 45.16
CA ALA A 490 -19.52 -3.68 45.57
C ALA A 490 -20.44 -4.10 46.73
N THR A 491 -20.64 -3.18 47.68
CA THR A 491 -21.49 -3.36 48.87
C THR A 491 -22.78 -2.53 48.81
N HIS A 492 -22.97 -1.71 47.78
CA HIS A 492 -24.21 -0.97 47.56
C HIS A 492 -25.46 -1.88 47.55
N ALA A 493 -26.53 -1.46 48.23
CA ALA A 493 -27.78 -2.21 48.31
C ALA A 493 -28.39 -2.49 46.90
N ASP A 494 -28.31 -1.50 46.01
CA ASP A 494 -28.79 -1.59 44.61
C ASP A 494 -27.69 -1.89 43.57
N LYS A 495 -26.58 -2.56 43.95
CA LYS A 495 -25.46 -2.82 43.03
C LYS A 495 -25.84 -3.49 41.70
N GLU A 496 -26.93 -4.24 41.66
CA GLU A 496 -27.44 -4.87 40.42
C GLU A 496 -28.00 -3.86 39.40
N LYS A 497 -28.36 -2.65 39.83
CA LYS A 497 -28.89 -1.56 38.98
C LYS A 497 -27.83 -0.52 38.61
N LEU A 498 -26.67 -0.54 39.27
CA LEU A 498 -25.62 0.44 39.04
C LEU A 498 -24.86 0.15 37.73
N GLY A 499 -24.56 1.22 36.99
CA GLY A 499 -23.66 1.18 35.84
C GLY A 499 -22.18 1.08 36.26
N SER A 500 -21.29 0.89 35.29
CA SER A 500 -19.87 0.60 35.52
C SER A 500 -19.15 1.63 36.40
N ASN A 501 -19.22 2.92 36.05
CA ASN A 501 -18.57 3.98 36.83
C ASN A 501 -19.13 4.08 38.26
N LYS A 502 -20.44 3.88 38.43
CA LYS A 502 -21.08 3.93 39.76
C LYS A 502 -20.72 2.72 40.62
N LEU A 503 -20.52 1.56 40.02
CA LEU A 503 -19.99 0.39 40.74
C LEU A 503 -18.55 0.62 41.20
N LEU A 504 -17.68 1.12 40.32
CA LEU A 504 -16.30 1.41 40.72
C LEU A 504 -16.23 2.51 41.79
N GLN A 505 -17.09 3.53 41.68
CA GLN A 505 -17.24 4.56 42.71
C GLN A 505 -17.70 3.98 44.05
N ASP A 506 -18.64 3.04 44.06
CA ASP A 506 -19.08 2.35 45.29
C ASP A 506 -17.93 1.58 45.94
N VAL A 507 -17.15 0.85 45.13
CA VAL A 507 -15.97 0.12 45.64
C VAL A 507 -14.97 1.08 46.28
N LEU A 508 -14.70 2.23 45.65
CA LEU A 508 -13.85 3.27 46.26
C LEU A 508 -14.45 3.84 47.55
N ALA A 509 -15.76 4.07 47.59
CA ALA A 509 -16.45 4.64 48.75
C ALA A 509 -16.34 3.76 50.01
N GLN A 510 -16.12 2.45 49.84
CA GLN A 510 -15.86 1.54 50.97
C GLN A 510 -14.55 1.87 51.70
N THR A 511 -13.60 2.52 51.02
CA THR A 511 -12.29 2.89 51.61
C THR A 511 -12.26 4.34 52.10
N VAL A 512 -12.83 5.29 51.34
CA VAL A 512 -12.70 6.73 51.62
C VAL A 512 -14.00 7.45 51.96
N GLY A 513 -15.11 6.72 52.02
CA GLY A 513 -16.45 7.27 52.20
C GLY A 513 -17.07 7.83 50.90
N PRO A 514 -18.40 8.03 50.89
CA PRO A 514 -19.16 8.38 49.68
C PRO A 514 -18.84 9.77 49.13
N ASP A 515 -18.60 10.76 50.00
CA ASP A 515 -18.34 12.15 49.58
C ASP A 515 -16.98 12.26 48.88
N THR A 516 -15.92 11.75 49.51
CA THR A 516 -14.57 11.70 48.90
C THR A 516 -14.57 10.90 47.60
N ALA A 517 -15.26 9.76 47.56
CA ALA A 517 -15.37 8.95 46.34
C ALA A 517 -16.09 9.72 45.22
N ARG A 518 -17.09 10.54 45.55
CA ARG A 518 -17.79 11.39 44.58
C ARG A 518 -16.90 12.50 44.04
N GLU A 519 -16.09 13.13 44.88
CA GLU A 519 -15.13 14.15 44.47
C GLU A 519 -14.07 13.58 43.52
N VAL A 520 -13.49 12.42 43.84
CA VAL A 520 -12.51 11.74 42.98
C VAL A 520 -13.12 11.36 41.62
N PHE A 521 -14.38 10.92 41.61
CA PHE A 521 -15.08 10.56 40.37
C PHE A 521 -15.64 11.76 39.60
N ALA A 522 -15.50 12.99 40.09
CA ALA A 522 -16.09 14.17 39.44
C ALA A 522 -15.61 14.30 37.98
N GLU A 523 -14.30 14.18 37.75
CA GLU A 523 -13.70 14.35 36.42
C GLU A 523 -14.11 13.21 35.46
N VAL A 524 -14.19 11.97 35.97
CA VAL A 524 -14.69 10.81 35.21
C VAL A 524 -16.16 10.97 34.86
N ALA A 525 -16.97 11.50 35.78
CA ALA A 525 -18.38 11.79 35.55
C ALA A 525 -18.55 12.92 34.52
N GLY A 526 -17.74 13.99 34.61
CA GLY A 526 -17.73 15.08 33.64
C GLY A 526 -17.44 14.59 32.21
N ALA A 527 -16.38 13.80 32.03
CA ALA A 527 -16.07 13.19 30.74
C ALA A 527 -17.18 12.24 30.23
N TYR A 528 -17.82 11.50 31.14
CA TYR A 528 -18.96 10.65 30.80
C TYR A 528 -20.18 11.45 30.33
N ASP A 529 -20.47 12.58 30.96
CA ASP A 529 -21.56 13.47 30.57
C ASP A 529 -21.24 14.21 29.26
N MET A 530 -19.97 14.59 29.04
CA MET A 530 -19.50 15.15 27.77
C MET A 530 -19.73 14.19 26.60
N ARG A 531 -19.52 12.88 26.79
CA ARG A 531 -19.83 11.85 25.78
C ARG A 531 -21.30 11.87 25.35
N VAL A 532 -22.23 12.11 26.29
CA VAL A 532 -23.67 12.21 25.97
C VAL A 532 -23.97 13.48 25.16
N GLY A 533 -23.21 14.55 25.41
CA GLY A 533 -23.27 15.81 24.68
C GLY A 533 -22.80 15.72 23.22
N ASP A 534 -21.98 14.73 22.83
CA ASP A 534 -21.51 14.51 21.45
C ASP A 534 -22.70 14.41 20.45
N ALA A 535 -23.83 13.85 20.87
CA ALA A 535 -25.03 13.77 20.04
C ALA A 535 -25.77 15.12 19.92
N HIS A 536 -25.70 15.99 20.94
CA HIS A 536 -26.44 17.26 21.06
C HIS A 536 -25.55 18.38 21.65
N PRO A 537 -24.64 18.97 20.85
CA PRO A 537 -23.50 19.76 21.36
C PRO A 537 -23.82 21.18 21.88
N THR A 538 -25.05 21.67 21.78
CA THR A 538 -25.41 23.09 22.04
C THR A 538 -26.21 23.34 23.33
N GLY A 539 -26.37 22.35 24.20
CA GLY A 539 -27.13 22.50 25.45
C GLY A 539 -26.31 23.02 26.63
N SER A 540 -26.96 23.70 27.59
CA SER A 540 -26.34 24.12 28.88
C SER A 540 -25.70 22.96 29.64
N LYS A 541 -26.23 21.75 29.47
CA LYS A 541 -25.68 20.50 30.03
C LYS A 541 -24.25 20.19 29.57
N VAL A 542 -23.86 20.65 28.37
CA VAL A 542 -22.49 20.45 27.85
C VAL A 542 -21.50 21.33 28.59
N ALA A 543 -21.86 22.60 28.85
CA ALA A 543 -21.01 23.52 29.60
C ALA A 543 -20.80 23.05 31.05
N ASP A 544 -21.86 22.54 31.69
CA ASP A 544 -21.78 21.94 33.03
C ASP A 544 -20.88 20.70 33.04
N ALA A 545 -20.96 19.84 32.02
CA ALA A 545 -20.13 18.66 31.90
C ALA A 545 -18.63 19.00 31.68
N ILE A 546 -18.33 19.99 30.83
CA ILE A 546 -16.96 20.50 30.62
C ILE A 546 -16.37 21.05 31.92
N LYS A 547 -17.16 21.82 32.68
CA LYS A 547 -16.76 22.34 33.98
C LYS A 547 -16.52 21.21 34.99
N LEU A 548 -17.40 20.20 35.00
CA LEU A 548 -17.27 19.02 35.87
C LEU A 548 -16.02 18.19 35.53
N ALA A 549 -15.60 18.16 34.25
CA ALA A 549 -14.34 17.55 33.81
C ALA A 549 -13.09 18.40 34.15
N GLY A 550 -13.26 19.57 34.78
CA GLY A 550 -12.16 20.43 35.22
C GLY A 550 -11.44 21.16 34.08
N ILE A 551 -12.12 21.41 32.97
CA ILE A 551 -11.53 22.03 31.77
C ILE A 551 -11.69 23.55 31.82
N ASP A 552 -10.59 24.28 31.62
CA ASP A 552 -10.60 25.74 31.44
C ASP A 552 -10.87 26.10 29.97
N GLN A 553 -12.07 26.63 29.71
CA GLN A 553 -12.51 27.01 28.36
C GLN A 553 -11.80 28.24 27.78
N ASN A 554 -10.98 28.94 28.57
CA ASN A 554 -10.16 30.06 28.07
C ASN A 554 -8.86 29.60 27.38
N LEU A 555 -8.48 28.33 27.58
CA LEU A 555 -7.32 27.74 26.92
C LEU A 555 -7.64 27.37 25.47
N SER A 556 -6.62 27.19 24.64
CA SER A 556 -6.81 26.63 23.30
C SER A 556 -7.43 25.24 23.37
N TYR A 557 -8.13 24.80 22.32
CA TYR A 557 -8.73 23.47 22.30
C TYR A 557 -7.69 22.35 22.45
N LEU A 558 -6.45 22.54 21.97
CA LEU A 558 -5.37 21.59 22.18
C LEU A 558 -5.09 21.41 23.68
N ARG A 559 -4.96 22.53 24.42
CA ARG A 559 -4.72 22.53 25.87
C ARG A 559 -5.93 22.05 26.67
N GLN A 560 -7.14 22.31 26.20
CA GLN A 560 -8.36 21.70 26.77
C GLN A 560 -8.37 20.18 26.60
N GLY A 561 -7.92 19.66 25.45
CA GLY A 561 -7.77 18.23 25.21
C GLY A 561 -6.73 17.59 26.12
N GLU A 562 -5.58 18.25 26.30
CA GLU A 562 -4.55 17.84 27.26
C GLU A 562 -5.10 17.82 28.70
N GLN A 563 -5.77 18.89 29.14
CA GLN A 563 -6.39 18.95 30.46
C GLN A 563 -7.42 17.84 30.67
N LEU A 564 -8.26 17.57 29.68
CA LEU A 564 -9.25 16.50 29.76
C LEU A 564 -8.58 15.14 29.98
N ILE A 565 -7.56 14.80 29.20
CA ILE A 565 -6.82 13.54 29.35
C ILE A 565 -6.13 13.48 30.72
N ASN A 566 -5.45 14.56 31.12
CA ASN A 566 -4.74 14.65 32.39
C ASN A 566 -5.69 14.50 33.59
N ASN A 567 -6.77 15.27 33.64
CA ASN A 567 -7.73 15.24 34.73
C ASN A 567 -8.38 13.84 34.82
N PHE A 568 -8.82 13.30 33.69
CA PHE A 568 -9.39 11.95 33.65
C PHE A 568 -8.40 10.88 34.15
N GLY A 569 -7.15 10.91 33.69
CA GLY A 569 -6.09 10.00 34.16
C GLY A 569 -5.75 10.19 35.64
N ARG A 570 -5.69 11.44 36.11
CA ARG A 570 -5.45 11.80 37.51
C ARG A 570 -6.54 11.25 38.43
N ALA A 571 -7.81 11.35 38.03
CA ALA A 571 -8.92 10.75 38.77
C ALA A 571 -8.73 9.22 38.88
N ILE A 572 -8.38 8.54 37.78
CA ILE A 572 -8.10 7.09 37.79
C ILE A 572 -6.93 6.76 38.73
N TRP A 573 -5.88 7.58 38.73
CA TRP A 573 -4.75 7.40 39.62
C TRP A 573 -5.15 7.53 41.09
N TYR A 574 -5.97 8.54 41.43
CA TYR A 574 -6.49 8.71 42.78
C TYR A 574 -7.40 7.55 43.21
N ILE A 575 -8.21 6.98 42.31
CA ILE A 575 -8.97 5.75 42.60
C ILE A 575 -8.01 4.65 43.06
N GLY A 576 -6.95 4.38 42.28
CA GLY A 576 -5.96 3.36 42.63
C GLY A 576 -5.21 3.69 43.92
N LYS A 577 -4.74 4.93 44.08
CA LYS A 577 -3.98 5.36 45.25
C LYS A 577 -4.81 5.25 46.53
N PHE A 578 -6.07 5.65 46.52
CA PHE A 578 -6.90 5.58 47.73
C PHE A 578 -7.31 4.17 48.08
N MET A 579 -7.56 3.32 47.07
CA MET A 579 -7.91 1.92 47.31
C MET A 579 -6.70 1.07 47.75
N PHE A 580 -5.51 1.34 47.22
CA PHE A 580 -4.37 0.41 47.31
C PHE A 580 -3.08 1.05 47.86
N GLY A 581 -3.01 2.36 47.99
CA GLY A 581 -1.79 3.10 48.39
C GLY A 581 -1.43 3.02 49.87
N GLN A 582 -2.13 2.21 50.67
CA GLN A 582 -1.71 1.87 52.03
C GLN A 582 -1.13 0.46 52.10
N SER A 583 0.09 0.31 51.60
CA SER A 583 1.01 -0.75 52.07
C SER A 583 1.87 -0.14 53.18
N LYS A 584 1.74 -0.69 54.39
CA LYS A 584 2.66 -0.45 55.50
C LYS A 584 3.99 -1.11 55.18
N ASP A 585 4.99 -0.34 54.77
CA ASP A 585 6.38 -0.67 55.09
C ASP A 585 7.16 0.63 55.42
N PRO A 586 7.54 0.86 56.68
CA PRO A 586 8.31 2.05 57.09
C PRO A 586 9.78 2.05 56.61
N SER A 587 10.23 1.06 55.84
CA SER A 587 11.65 0.87 55.53
C SER A 587 12.17 1.55 54.26
N ASP A 588 11.31 2.04 53.36
CA ASP A 588 11.74 2.58 52.05
C ASP A 588 11.94 4.10 51.99
N ASN A 589 11.81 4.81 53.12
CA ASN A 589 12.25 6.21 53.21
C ASN A 589 13.70 6.30 53.69
N LYS A 590 14.65 6.10 52.77
CA LYS A 590 15.98 6.70 52.87
C LYS A 590 16.40 7.27 51.50
N PRO A 591 17.09 8.42 51.53
CA PRO A 591 17.03 9.48 50.52
C PRO A 591 17.62 9.11 49.16
#